data_AF-A0A2V9CLN2-F1
#
_entry.id   AF-A0A2V9CLN2-F1
#
_cell.length_a   1.000
_cell.length_b   1.000
_cell.length_c   1.000
_cell.angle_alpha   90.00
_cell.angle_beta   90.00
_cell.angle_gamma   90.00
#
_symmetry.space_group_name_H-M   'P 1'
#
loop_
_entity.id
_entity.type
_entity.pdbx_description
1 polymer ?
#
loop_
_entity_poly.entity_id
_entity_poly.type
_entity_poly.pdbx_seq_one_letter_code
_entity_poly.pdbx_strand_id
1 'polypeptide(L)' 'MREDAVLTQTELAKKVGTTQSVIARLEDAEYTGHSLTMLERIATVCGVALKLHAEKPNFDREVALV' A
#
# COMPACT_ATOMS: atom_id res chain seq x y z
N MET A 1 10.01 -5.53 2.34
CA MET A 1 10.16 -4.13 1.90
C MET A 1 10.71 -3.23 3.00
N ARG A 2 9.93 -2.86 4.03
CA ARG A 2 10.43 -2.03 5.14
C ARG A 2 11.58 -2.70 5.88
N GLU A 3 11.46 -4.00 6.10
CA GLU A 3 12.48 -4.82 6.78
C GLU A 3 13.79 -4.89 5.98
N ASP A 4 13.71 -4.98 4.66
CA ASP A 4 14.88 -4.92 3.76
C ASP A 4 15.58 -3.55 3.80
N ALA A 5 14.81 -2.49 4.07
CA ALA A 5 15.33 -1.15 4.31
C ALA A 5 15.81 -0.94 5.75
N VAL A 6 15.74 -1.97 6.61
CA VAL A 6 16.15 -1.95 8.03
C VAL A 6 15.47 -0.82 8.82
N LEU A 7 14.18 -0.59 8.55
CA LEU A 7 13.37 0.43 9.23
C LEU A 7 12.36 -0.23 10.15
N THR A 8 12.11 0.33 11.34
CA THR A 8 10.89 0.07 12.11
C THR A 8 9.70 0.82 11.52
N GLN A 9 8.46 0.45 11.89
CA GLN A 9 7.27 1.17 11.43
C GLN A 9 7.29 2.65 11.86
N THR A 10 7.81 2.96 13.06
CA THR A 10 7.98 4.32 13.56
C THR A 10 8.99 5.12 12.73
N GLU A 11 10.10 4.51 12.34
CA GLU A 11 11.11 5.17 11.50
C GLU A 11 10.60 5.40 10.09
N LEU A 12 9.88 4.42 9.51
CA LEU A 12 9.22 4.60 8.23
C LEU A 12 8.19 5.72 8.30
N ALA A 13 7.36 5.76 9.34
CA ALA A 13 6.37 6.81 9.55
C ALA A 13 7.00 8.21 9.60
N LYS A 14 8.11 8.36 10.33
CA LYS A 14 8.86 9.63 10.40
C LYS A 14 9.38 10.05 9.03
N LYS A 15 9.99 9.14 8.27
CA LYS A 15 10.54 9.43 6.93
C LYS A 15 9.44 9.73 5.90
N VAL A 16 8.31 9.05 6.01
CA VAL A 16 7.12 9.25 5.17
C VAL A 16 6.28 10.43 5.65
N GLY A 17 6.54 11.03 6.82
CA GLY A 17 5.72 12.14 7.34
C GLY A 17 4.27 11.73 7.61
N THR A 18 4.10 10.59 8.29
CA THR A 18 2.80 10.06 8.75
C THR A 18 2.96 9.50 10.18
N THR A 19 1.93 8.83 10.72
CA THR A 19 2.01 8.18 12.03
C THR A 19 2.35 6.69 11.91
N GLN A 20 2.93 6.12 12.97
CA GLN A 20 3.18 4.67 13.04
C GLN A 20 1.86 3.88 12.90
N SER A 21 0.75 4.37 13.46
CA SER A 21 -0.58 3.74 13.33
C SER A 21 -1.16 3.78 11.92
N VAL A 22 -0.75 4.76 11.09
CA VAL A 22 -1.04 4.73 9.65
C VAL A 22 -0.20 3.65 8.99
N ILE A 23 1.12 3.60 9.21
CA ILE A 23 1.97 2.54 8.65
C ILE A 23 1.48 1.14 9.03
N ALA A 24 1.11 0.91 10.30
CA ALA A 24 0.60 -0.38 10.75
C ALA A 24 -0.67 -0.81 10.00
N ARG A 25 -1.60 0.14 9.75
CA ARG A 25 -2.77 -0.12 8.89
C ARG A 25 -2.37 -0.36 7.44
N LEU A 26 -1.33 0.31 6.95
CA LEU A 26 -0.88 0.12 5.57
C LEU A 26 -0.21 -1.25 5.33
N GLU A 27 0.36 -1.86 6.37
CA GLU A 27 0.96 -3.20 6.34
C GLU A 27 -0.06 -4.32 6.62
N ASP A 28 -1.30 -3.97 6.97
CA ASP A 28 -2.39 -4.92 7.17
C ASP A 28 -2.89 -5.45 5.81
N ALA A 29 -2.95 -6.78 5.68
CA ALA A 29 -3.31 -7.46 4.44
C ALA A 29 -4.77 -7.21 4.00
N GLU A 30 -5.63 -6.80 4.93
CA GLU A 30 -7.06 -6.60 4.69
C GLU A 30 -7.40 -5.11 4.47
N TYR A 31 -6.43 -4.20 4.64
CA TYR A 31 -6.65 -2.77 4.49
C TYR A 31 -6.60 -2.34 3.03
N THR A 32 -7.71 -1.77 2.54
CA THR A 32 -7.87 -1.34 1.14
C THR A 32 -7.76 0.18 0.93
N GLY A 33 -7.60 0.94 2.02
CA GLY A 33 -7.66 2.40 2.04
C GLY A 33 -6.35 3.10 1.71
N HIS A 34 -5.74 2.83 0.55
CA HIS A 34 -4.47 3.44 0.15
C HIS A 34 -4.65 4.46 -0.98
N SER A 35 -3.96 5.61 -0.88
CA SER A 35 -3.73 6.47 -2.06
C SER A 35 -2.45 6.06 -2.77
N LEU A 36 -2.43 6.17 -4.10
CA LEU A 36 -1.22 5.92 -4.90
C LEU A 36 -0.04 6.80 -4.41
N THR A 37 -0.31 8.07 -4.10
CA THR A 37 0.68 9.01 -3.57
C THR A 37 1.31 8.56 -2.24
N MET A 38 0.56 7.86 -1.37
CA MET A 38 1.12 7.31 -0.14
C MET A 38 2.06 6.13 -0.45
N LEU A 39 1.62 5.24 -1.35
CA LEU A 39 2.42 4.10 -1.79
C LEU A 39 3.74 4.57 -2.45
N GLU A 40 3.70 5.64 -3.25
CA GLU A 40 4.88 6.22 -3.91
C GLU A 40 5.91 6.73 -2.90
N ARG A 41 5.45 7.41 -1.85
CA ARG A 41 6.33 7.92 -0.77
C ARG A 41 6.98 6.78 0.00
N ILE A 42 6.21 5.73 0.30
CA ILE A 42 6.71 4.53 0.99
C ILE A 42 7.75 3.81 0.12
N ALA A 43 7.47 3.63 -1.17
CA ALA A 43 8.39 3.05 -2.14
C ALA A 43 9.71 3.81 -2.22
N THR A 44 9.63 5.15 -2.32
CA THR A 44 10.80 6.04 -2.34
C THR A 44 11.66 5.88 -1.09
N VAL A 45 11.04 5.89 0.10
CA VAL A 45 11.77 5.77 1.38
C VAL A 45 12.44 4.41 1.54
N CYS A 46 11.80 3.34 1.05
CA CYS A 46 12.34 1.98 1.12
C CYS A 46 13.27 1.66 -0.07
N GLY A 47 13.49 2.57 -1.01
CA GLY A 47 14.39 2.36 -2.15
C GLY A 47 13.90 1.32 -3.16
N VAL A 48 12.57 1.17 -3.31
CA VAL A 48 11.97 0.24 -4.28
C VAL A 48 11.11 0.98 -5.30
N ALA A 49 10.86 0.36 -6.44
CA ALA A 49 9.96 0.88 -7.47
C ALA A 49 8.56 0.29 -7.31
N LEU A 50 7.52 1.12 -7.52
CA LEU A 50 6.16 0.64 -7.67
C LEU A 50 5.94 0.08 -9.08
N LYS A 51 5.22 -1.03 -9.17
CA LYS A 51 4.71 -1.58 -10.42
C LYS A 51 3.19 -1.59 -10.35
N LEU A 52 2.55 -0.81 -11.22
CA LEU A 52 1.10 -0.78 -11.36
C LEU A 52 0.69 -1.72 -12.49
N HIS A 53 -0.31 -2.56 -12.21
CA HIS A 53 -0.98 -3.36 -13.22
C HIS A 53 -2.46 -3.02 -13.19
N ALA A 54 -3.01 -2.71 -14.35
CA ALA A 54 -4.43 -2.51 -14.53
C ALA A 54 -4.98 -3.69 -15.33
N GLU A 55 -6.04 -4.30 -14.81
CA GLU A 55 -6.77 -5.37 -15.48
C GLU A 55 -8.13 -4.87 -15.94
N LYS A 56 -8.69 -5.50 -16.97
CA LYS A 56 -10.08 -5.22 -17.34
C LYS A 56 -10.98 -5.59 -16.15
N PRO A 57 -11.91 -4.73 -15.73
CA PRO A 57 -12.87 -5.11 -14.71
C PRO A 57 -13.64 -6.33 -15.19
N ASN A 58 -13.77 -7.34 -14.33
CA ASN A 58 -14.59 -8.50 -14.64
C ASN A 58 -16.06 -8.11 -14.47
N PHE A 59 -16.69 -7.63 -15.55
CA PHE A 59 -18.11 -7.26 -15.57
C PHE A 59 -19.03 -8.50 -15.60
N ASP A 60 -18.48 -9.69 -15.85
CA ASP A 60 -19.20 -10.96 -15.83
C ASP A 60 -19.36 -11.47 -14.39
N ARG A 61 -20.10 -10.72 -13.57
CA ARG A 61 -20.93 -11.41 -12.57
C ARG A 61 -22.20 -11.78 -13.30
N GLU A 62 -22.36 -13.08 -13.54
CA GLU A 62 -23.63 -13.68 -13.91
C GLU A 62 -24.67 -13.24 -12.87
N VAL A 63 -25.41 -12.18 -13.20
CA VAL A 63 -26.61 -11.81 -12.45
C VAL A 63 -27.60 -12.90 -12.81
N ALA A 64 -27.70 -13.92 -11.96
CA ALA A 64 -28.88 -14.75 -11.92
C ALA A 64 -30.05 -13.81 -11.63
N LEU A 65 -30.72 -13.37 -12.69
CA LEU A 65 -32.01 -12.72 -12.63
C LEU A 65 -32.97 -13.81 -12.15
N VAL A 66 -33.26 -13.79 -10.85
CA VAL A 66 -34.37 -14.52 -10.23
C VAL A 66 -35.60 -13.64 -10.30
#